data_AF-A0A2P2I706-F1
#
_entry.id   AF-A0A2P2I706-F1
#
_cell.length_a   1.000
_cell.length_b   1.000
_cell.length_c   1.000
_cell.angle_alpha   90.00
_cell.angle_beta   90.00
_cell.angle_gamma   90.00
#
_symmetry.space_group_name_H-M   'P 1'
#
loop_
_entity.id
_entity.type
_entity.pdbx_description
1 polymer ?
#
loop_
_entity_poly.entity_id
_entity_poly.type
_entity_poly.pdbx_seq_one_letter_code
_entity_poly.pdbx_strand_id
1 'polypeptide(L)'
;AMNLINSNQAKCSRFADIMTQIHMLESCGNLTLQHHMLSPVQRIPRYEMLLRDYLRKLPVQDEDRHDTTKALHLVATAASHANEAMKKIDKFQTLLTVQESVGGCVDLVSPTRELIKQGKIIKISARSGDHQERYLYLLSDLLLLCSPRLGGRVMHGPQHRLRARYNVENIHVLEGDNLETANTFYIRDASKTVELYTQTLDEKEAWIAALFCAIEETYRRKSSLRLSDHHIGVGEDGDYSTVLSYGGGGTSAELLGQQPPVLTP
;
A
#
# COMPACT_ATOMS: atom_id res chain seq x y z
N ALA A 1 -16.69 14.57 -5.24
CA ALA A 1 -17.51 15.53 -6.01
C ALA A 1 -19.01 15.20 -5.94
N MET A 2 -19.48 14.05 -6.42
CA MET A 2 -20.92 13.68 -6.41
C MET A 2 -21.59 13.80 -5.03
N ASN A 3 -20.96 13.29 -3.97
CA ASN A 3 -21.49 13.40 -2.60
C ASN A 3 -21.64 14.86 -2.13
N LEU A 4 -20.73 15.74 -2.53
CA LEU A 4 -20.77 17.16 -2.20
C LEU A 4 -21.93 17.85 -2.92
N ILE A 5 -22.14 17.55 -4.21
CA ILE A 5 -23.25 18.09 -5.00
C ILE A 5 -24.59 17.66 -4.38
N ASN A 6 -24.76 16.37 -4.10
CA ASN A 6 -25.99 15.86 -3.47
C ASN A 6 -26.23 16.49 -2.08
N SER A 7 -25.17 16.63 -1.28
CA SER A 7 -25.25 17.28 0.03
C SER A 7 -25.66 18.74 -0.06
N ASN A 8 -25.13 19.49 -1.04
CA ASN A 8 -25.49 20.90 -1.23
C ASN A 8 -26.89 21.05 -1.78
N GLN A 9 -27.33 20.17 -2.69
CA GLN A 9 -28.70 20.16 -3.20
C GLN A 9 -29.73 19.88 -2.09
N ALA A 10 -29.39 19.02 -1.14
CA ALA A 10 -30.24 18.75 0.03
C ALA A 10 -30.25 19.89 1.05
N LYS A 11 -29.11 20.58 1.26
CA LYS A 11 -28.95 21.59 2.31
C LYS A 11 -29.29 23.01 1.87
N CYS A 12 -29.25 23.31 0.56
CA CYS A 12 -29.39 24.66 0.03
C CYS A 12 -30.44 24.73 -1.08
N SER A 13 -31.63 25.26 -0.75
CA SER A 13 -32.74 25.42 -1.72
C SER A 13 -32.33 26.20 -2.96
N ARG A 14 -31.62 27.32 -2.78
CA ARG A 14 -31.14 28.14 -3.90
C ARG A 14 -30.25 27.36 -4.88
N PHE A 15 -29.39 26.48 -4.36
CA PHE A 15 -28.55 25.63 -5.20
C PHE A 15 -29.40 24.59 -5.95
N ALA A 16 -30.40 24.01 -5.29
CA ALA A 16 -31.33 23.07 -5.93
C ALA A 16 -32.16 23.71 -7.05
N ASP A 17 -32.60 24.95 -6.87
CA ASP A 17 -33.35 25.70 -7.88
C ASP A 17 -32.50 25.97 -9.12
N ILE A 18 -31.25 26.43 -8.92
CA ILE A 18 -30.29 26.65 -10.02
C ILE A 18 -30.02 25.34 -10.77
N MET A 19 -29.81 24.23 -10.06
CA MET A 19 -29.60 22.92 -10.67
C MET A 19 -30.80 22.50 -11.53
N THR A 20 -32.02 22.74 -11.05
CA THR A 20 -33.24 22.43 -11.79
C THR A 20 -33.36 23.27 -13.05
N GLN A 21 -33.09 24.57 -12.96
CA GLN A 21 -33.07 25.48 -14.12
C GLN A 21 -32.06 25.03 -15.18
N ILE A 22 -30.86 24.62 -14.75
CA ILE A 22 -29.82 24.13 -15.66
C ILE A 22 -30.25 22.81 -16.33
N HIS A 23 -30.81 21.86 -15.59
CA HIS A 23 -31.26 20.58 -16.16
C HIS A 23 -32.38 20.72 -17.20
N MET A 24 -33.13 21.82 -17.16
CA MET A 24 -34.17 22.14 -18.15
C MET A 24 -33.62 22.73 -19.46
N LEU A 25 -32.33 23.11 -19.52
CA LEU A 25 -31.73 23.59 -20.75
C LEU A 25 -31.66 22.47 -21.79
N GLU A 26 -31.97 22.80 -23.04
CA GLU A 26 -31.95 21.84 -24.16
C GLU A 26 -30.56 21.19 -24.34
N SER A 27 -29.49 21.95 -24.07
CA SER A 27 -28.10 21.47 -24.09
C SER A 27 -27.83 20.32 -23.11
N CYS A 28 -28.64 20.18 -22.06
CA CYS A 28 -28.51 19.08 -21.09
C CYS A 28 -29.20 17.79 -21.56
N GLY A 29 -30.03 17.84 -22.61
CA GLY A 29 -30.61 16.65 -23.25
C GLY A 29 -31.47 15.79 -22.32
N ASN A 30 -32.19 16.39 -21.37
CA ASN A 30 -32.96 15.71 -20.31
C ASN A 30 -32.13 14.80 -19.39
N LEU A 31 -30.81 15.00 -19.34
CA LEU A 31 -29.92 14.25 -18.45
C LEU A 31 -29.50 15.12 -17.28
N THR A 32 -29.40 14.51 -16.11
CA THR A 32 -28.93 15.19 -14.91
C THR A 32 -27.44 15.47 -15.00
N LEU A 33 -26.96 16.45 -14.23
CA LEU A 33 -25.53 16.73 -14.10
C LEU A 33 -24.76 15.47 -13.69
N GLN A 34 -25.31 14.66 -12.78
CA GLN A 34 -24.70 13.40 -12.36
C GLN A 34 -24.47 12.45 -13.54
N HIS A 35 -25.43 12.38 -14.48
CA HIS A 35 -25.29 11.56 -15.67
C HIS A 35 -24.17 12.09 -16.59
N HIS A 36 -24.13 13.41 -16.82
CA HIS A 36 -23.06 14.04 -17.59
C HIS A 36 -21.68 13.85 -16.94
N MET A 37 -21.59 13.92 -15.60
CA MET A 37 -20.36 13.67 -14.84
C MET A 37 -19.89 12.22 -14.90
N LEU A 38 -20.80 11.26 -15.14
CA LEU A 38 -20.44 9.85 -15.28
C LEU A 38 -19.90 9.53 -16.67
N SER A 39 -20.28 10.31 -17.69
CA SER A 39 -19.93 10.06 -19.09
C SER A 39 -18.41 9.92 -19.33
N PRO A 40 -17.51 10.77 -18.79
CA PRO A 40 -16.06 10.61 -18.96
C PRO A 40 -15.53 9.28 -18.40
N VAL A 41 -16.04 8.85 -17.25
CA VAL A 41 -15.64 7.58 -16.62
C VAL A 41 -16.08 6.38 -17.47
N GLN A 42 -17.23 6.49 -18.13
CA GLN A 42 -17.78 5.44 -19.01
C GLN A 42 -17.12 5.39 -20.40
N ARG A 43 -16.43 6.44 -20.84
CA ARG A 43 -15.82 6.48 -22.17
C ARG A 43 -14.72 5.44 -22.35
N ILE A 44 -13.88 5.24 -21.33
CA ILE A 44 -12.74 4.32 -21.42
C ILE A 44 -13.21 2.86 -21.62
N PRO A 45 -14.11 2.30 -20.78
CA PRO A 45 -14.65 0.96 -21.02
C PRO A 45 -15.37 0.86 -22.38
N ARG A 46 -16.07 1.92 -22.79
CA ARG A 46 -16.79 1.93 -24.08
C ARG A 46 -15.83 1.83 -25.26
N TYR A 47 -14.72 2.56 -25.27
CA TYR A 47 -13.72 2.45 -26.33
C TYR A 47 -13.08 1.07 -26.37
N GLU A 48 -12.77 0.50 -25.20
CA GLU A 48 -12.23 -0.86 -25.12
C GLU A 48 -13.19 -1.89 -25.73
N MET A 49 -14.47 -1.84 -25.35
CA MET A 49 -15.50 -2.73 -25.91
C MET A 49 -15.63 -2.59 -27.43
N LEU A 50 -15.73 -1.36 -27.93
CA LEU A 50 -15.90 -1.09 -29.36
C LEU A 50 -14.68 -1.55 -30.17
N LEU A 51 -13.46 -1.26 -29.71
CA LEU A 51 -12.23 -1.69 -30.38
C LEU A 51 -12.07 -3.20 -30.35
N ARG A 52 -12.42 -3.85 -29.24
CA ARG A 52 -12.38 -5.31 -29.12
C ARG A 52 -13.38 -5.99 -30.06
N ASP A 53 -14.58 -5.42 -30.20
CA ASP A 53 -15.59 -5.92 -31.13
C ASP A 53 -15.20 -5.67 -32.58
N TYR A 54 -14.58 -4.52 -32.88
CA TYR A 54 -14.05 -4.21 -34.21
C TYR A 54 -12.93 -5.18 -34.59
N LEU A 55 -11.93 -5.37 -33.72
CA LEU A 55 -10.82 -6.31 -33.95
C LEU A 55 -11.29 -7.74 -34.17
N ARG A 56 -12.34 -8.18 -33.47
CA ARG A 56 -12.93 -9.53 -33.62
C ARG A 56 -13.55 -9.73 -35.01
N LYS A 57 -14.07 -8.66 -35.61
CA LYS A 57 -14.74 -8.70 -36.92
C LYS A 57 -13.78 -8.46 -38.10
N LEU A 58 -12.58 -7.93 -37.86
CA LEU A 58 -11.57 -7.75 -38.89
C LEU A 58 -11.03 -9.11 -39.39
N PRO A 59 -10.83 -9.27 -40.71
CA PRO A 59 -10.05 -10.35 -41.29
C PRO A 59 -8.63 -10.41 -40.71
N VAL A 60 -7.98 -11.57 -40.82
CA VAL A 60 -6.62 -11.76 -40.28
C VAL A 60 -5.58 -10.93 -41.03
N GLN A 61 -5.78 -10.73 -42.34
CA GLN A 61 -4.86 -10.02 -43.24
C GLN A 61 -5.25 -8.55 -43.47
N ASP A 62 -6.14 -8.02 -42.65
CA ASP A 62 -6.59 -6.63 -42.77
C ASP A 62 -5.52 -5.66 -42.26
N GLU A 63 -5.25 -4.59 -43.01
CA GLU A 63 -4.24 -3.59 -42.66
C GLU A 63 -4.56 -2.88 -41.33
N ASP A 64 -5.86 -2.68 -41.02
CA ASP A 64 -6.32 -2.01 -39.81
C ASP A 64 -6.16 -2.87 -38.54
N ARG A 65 -5.87 -4.18 -38.69
CA ARG A 65 -5.77 -5.11 -37.57
C ARG A 65 -4.62 -4.73 -36.62
N HIS A 66 -3.48 -4.31 -37.18
CA HIS A 66 -2.32 -3.89 -36.40
C HIS A 66 -2.64 -2.65 -35.56
N ASP A 67 -3.16 -1.61 -36.20
CA ASP A 67 -3.48 -0.34 -35.56
C ASP A 67 -4.60 -0.50 -34.53
N THR A 68 -5.61 -1.32 -34.82
CA THR A 68 -6.68 -1.63 -33.88
C THR A 68 -6.14 -2.33 -32.62
N THR A 69 -5.20 -3.28 -32.79
CA THR A 69 -4.56 -3.97 -31.66
C THR A 69 -3.77 -3.00 -30.79
N LYS A 70 -3.01 -2.10 -31.42
CA LYS A 70 -2.25 -1.05 -30.73
C LYS A 70 -3.18 -0.07 -30.00
N ALA A 71 -4.25 0.38 -30.65
CA ALA A 71 -5.26 1.25 -30.04
C ALA A 71 -5.92 0.59 -28.83
N LEU A 72 -6.28 -0.68 -28.93
CA LEU A 72 -6.86 -1.44 -27.82
C LEU A 72 -5.88 -1.52 -26.63
N HIS A 73 -4.60 -1.78 -26.89
CA HIS A 73 -3.56 -1.79 -25.85
C HIS A 73 -3.43 -0.42 -25.17
N LEU A 74 -3.40 0.67 -25.94
CA LEU A 74 -3.30 2.04 -25.39
C LEU A 74 -4.51 2.38 -24.52
N VAL A 75 -5.72 2.04 -24.94
CA VAL A 75 -6.95 2.25 -24.15
C VAL A 75 -6.91 1.44 -22.87
N ALA A 76 -6.49 0.16 -22.91
CA ALA A 76 -6.36 -0.68 -21.73
C ALA A 76 -5.33 -0.13 -20.74
N THR A 77 -4.18 0.33 -21.23
CA THR A 77 -3.14 0.96 -20.40
C THR A 77 -3.65 2.27 -19.77
N ALA A 78 -4.34 3.12 -20.52
CA ALA A 78 -4.95 4.34 -19.99
C ALA A 78 -6.01 4.04 -18.91
N ALA A 79 -6.82 3.00 -19.12
CA ALA A 79 -7.79 2.52 -18.13
C ALA A 79 -7.10 2.07 -16.83
N SER A 80 -6.05 1.25 -16.96
CA SER A 80 -5.29 0.76 -15.81
C SER A 80 -4.67 1.91 -15.03
N HIS A 81 -4.04 2.86 -15.73
CA HIS A 81 -3.42 4.02 -15.10
C HIS A 81 -4.45 4.90 -14.35
N ALA A 82 -5.63 5.13 -14.96
CA ALA A 82 -6.72 5.86 -14.30
C ALA A 82 -7.22 5.12 -13.05
N ASN A 83 -7.40 3.80 -13.12
CA ASN A 83 -7.82 2.98 -11.98
C ASN A 83 -6.78 2.99 -10.85
N GLU A 84 -5.49 2.96 -11.18
CA GLU A 84 -4.41 3.08 -10.20
C GLU A 84 -4.39 4.46 -9.54
N ALA A 85 -4.60 5.53 -10.30
CA ALA A 85 -4.70 6.88 -9.75
C ALA A 85 -5.89 7.01 -8.78
N MET A 86 -7.05 6.46 -9.12
CA MET A 86 -8.22 6.39 -8.22
C MET A 86 -7.90 5.60 -6.95
N LYS A 87 -7.25 4.44 -7.08
CA LYS A 87 -6.82 3.63 -5.92
C LYS A 87 -5.86 4.40 -5.02
N LYS A 88 -4.94 5.19 -5.56
CA LYS A 88 -4.05 6.06 -4.77
C LYS A 88 -4.83 7.13 -4.00
N ILE A 89 -5.85 7.74 -4.62
CA ILE A 89 -6.72 8.71 -3.95
C ILE A 89 -7.48 8.06 -2.78
N ASP A 90 -8.05 6.87 -2.97
CA ASP A 90 -8.79 6.16 -1.91
C ASP A 90 -7.88 5.77 -0.73
N LYS A 91 -6.67 5.29 -1.03
CA LYS A 91 -5.65 5.02 0.01
C LYS A 91 -5.27 6.28 0.77
N PHE A 92 -5.10 7.40 0.08
CA PHE A 92 -4.80 8.69 0.71
C PHE A 92 -5.94 9.16 1.62
N GLN A 93 -7.20 9.06 1.19
CA GLN A 93 -8.36 9.37 2.03
C GLN A 93 -8.41 8.47 3.29
N THR A 94 -8.05 7.21 3.14
CA THR A 94 -7.95 6.27 4.26
C THR A 94 -6.90 6.75 5.28
N LEU A 95 -5.73 7.21 4.83
CA LEU A 95 -4.70 7.77 5.72
C LEU A 95 -5.16 9.03 6.45
N LEU A 96 -5.90 9.93 5.77
CA LEU A 96 -6.47 11.12 6.42
C LEU A 96 -7.42 10.73 7.56
N THR A 97 -8.24 9.70 7.34
CA THR A 97 -9.15 9.17 8.37
C THR A 97 -8.36 8.65 9.58
N VAL A 98 -7.23 7.96 9.34
CA VAL A 98 -6.35 7.49 10.41
C VAL A 98 -5.70 8.68 11.14
N GLN A 99 -5.25 9.70 10.42
CA GLN A 99 -4.64 10.91 10.97
C GLN A 99 -5.58 11.64 11.94
N GLU A 100 -6.84 11.79 11.56
CA GLU A 100 -7.90 12.34 12.41
C GLU A 100 -8.15 11.45 13.62
N SER A 101 -8.20 10.12 13.43
CA SER A 101 -8.44 9.15 14.50
C SER A 101 -7.37 9.17 15.59
N VAL A 102 -6.10 9.40 15.25
CA VAL A 102 -4.99 9.49 16.21
C VAL A 102 -4.76 10.91 16.73
N GLY A 103 -5.49 11.89 16.20
CA GLY A 103 -5.46 13.29 16.65
C GLY A 103 -4.18 14.04 16.30
N GLY A 104 -3.59 13.76 15.13
CA GLY A 104 -2.47 14.52 14.58
C GLY A 104 -1.16 14.47 15.36
N CYS A 105 -1.04 13.59 16.35
CA CYS A 105 0.19 13.46 17.15
C CYS A 105 1.39 12.89 16.38
N VAL A 106 1.13 12.31 15.20
CA VAL A 106 2.14 11.81 14.26
C VAL A 106 1.78 12.38 12.90
N ASP A 107 2.76 12.81 12.12
CA ASP A 107 2.52 13.14 10.72
C ASP A 107 2.42 11.84 9.90
N LEU A 108 1.18 11.45 9.59
CA LEU A 108 0.88 10.28 8.77
C LEU A 108 0.79 10.59 7.27
N VAL A 109 0.72 11.87 6.89
CA VAL A 109 0.44 12.27 5.51
C VAL A 109 1.73 12.23 4.70
N SER A 110 1.94 11.11 4.00
CA SER A 110 3.07 10.93 3.08
C SER A 110 2.58 10.30 1.77
N PRO A 111 3.10 10.74 0.61
CA PRO A 111 2.69 10.22 -0.69
C PRO A 111 3.03 8.73 -0.90
N THR A 112 3.97 8.17 -0.13
CA THR A 112 4.39 6.77 -0.22
C THR A 112 3.83 5.90 0.90
N ARG A 113 3.15 6.51 1.89
CA ARG A 113 2.61 5.76 3.03
C ARG A 113 1.26 5.18 2.65
N GLU A 114 0.97 3.97 3.10
CA GLU A 114 -0.32 3.32 2.90
C GLU A 114 -0.74 2.59 4.17
N LEU A 115 -2.04 2.52 4.46
CA LEU A 115 -2.55 1.66 5.53
C LEU A 115 -2.64 0.23 5.01
N ILE A 116 -1.96 -0.71 5.69
CA ILE A 116 -1.96 -2.14 5.34
C ILE A 116 -3.05 -2.88 6.12
N LYS A 117 -3.11 -2.69 7.44
CA LYS A 117 -4.08 -3.35 8.32
C LYS A 117 -4.35 -2.49 9.54
N GLN A 118 -5.58 -2.56 10.06
CA GLN A 118 -5.96 -1.93 11.32
C GLN A 118 -6.92 -2.82 12.08
N GLY A 119 -6.96 -2.69 13.41
CA GLY A 119 -7.91 -3.44 14.22
C GLY A 119 -7.63 -3.39 15.72
N LYS A 120 -8.59 -3.91 16.48
CA LYS A 120 -8.45 -4.09 17.94
C LYS A 120 -7.46 -5.22 18.23
N ILE A 121 -6.75 -5.08 19.34
CA ILE A 121 -5.86 -6.12 19.86
C ILE A 121 -5.74 -5.96 21.38
N ILE A 122 -5.33 -7.00 22.10
CA ILE A 122 -5.04 -6.90 23.54
C ILE A 122 -3.54 -6.90 23.72
N LYS A 123 -3.03 -5.95 24.50
CA LYS A 123 -1.65 -5.98 24.99
C LYS A 123 -1.64 -6.66 26.36
N ILE A 124 -0.74 -7.61 26.56
CA ILE A 124 -0.45 -8.17 27.89
C ILE A 124 0.69 -7.35 28.54
N SER A 125 0.48 -6.93 29.78
CA SER A 125 1.45 -6.14 30.53
C SER A 125 2.58 -7.03 31.07
N ALA A 126 3.80 -6.87 30.55
CA ALA A 126 4.97 -7.61 31.06
C ALA A 126 5.25 -7.40 32.56
N ARG A 127 4.71 -6.34 33.20
CA ARG A 127 4.91 -6.08 34.64
C ARG A 127 3.82 -6.67 35.52
N SER A 128 2.57 -6.71 35.03
CA SER A 128 1.40 -7.02 35.86
C SER A 128 0.56 -8.18 35.34
N GLY A 129 0.81 -8.66 34.12
CA GLY A 129 -0.04 -9.65 33.44
C GLY A 129 -1.35 -9.07 32.91
N ASP A 130 -1.68 -7.80 33.20
CA ASP A 130 -2.97 -7.23 32.82
C ASP A 130 -3.21 -7.19 31.31
N HIS A 131 -4.43 -7.57 30.93
CA HIS A 131 -4.94 -7.47 29.56
C HIS A 131 -5.43 -6.06 29.30
N GLN A 132 -4.80 -5.38 28.35
CA GLN A 132 -5.08 -3.98 28.03
C GLN A 132 -5.60 -3.86 26.61
N GLU A 133 -6.83 -3.37 26.44
CA GLU A 133 -7.39 -3.11 25.11
C GLU A 133 -6.57 -2.05 24.36
N ARG A 134 -6.21 -2.37 23.12
CA ARG A 134 -5.45 -1.51 22.22
C ARG A 134 -6.03 -1.56 20.80
N TYR A 135 -5.56 -0.64 19.98
CA TYR A 135 -5.85 -0.58 18.56
C TYR A 135 -4.54 -0.43 17.80
N LEU A 136 -4.35 -1.26 16.77
CA LEU A 136 -3.18 -1.23 15.91
C LEU A 136 -3.50 -0.56 14.58
N TYR A 137 -2.58 0.28 14.12
CA TYR A 137 -2.50 0.73 12.73
C TYR A 137 -1.16 0.28 12.16
N LEU A 138 -1.17 -0.69 11.26
CA LEU A 138 -0.02 -1.09 10.47
C LEU A 138 -0.06 -0.31 9.14
N LEU A 139 0.86 0.63 9.02
CA LEU A 139 1.15 1.36 7.80
C LEU A 139 2.36 0.73 7.11
N SER A 140 2.61 1.12 5.86
CA SER A 140 3.70 0.58 5.04
C SER A 140 5.10 0.73 5.63
N ASP A 141 5.32 1.71 6.51
CA ASP A 141 6.61 2.04 7.12
C ASP A 141 6.52 2.20 8.65
N LEU A 142 5.31 2.26 9.22
CA LEU A 142 5.08 2.50 10.64
C LEU A 142 4.06 1.53 11.22
N LEU A 143 4.28 1.11 12.46
CA LEU A 143 3.27 0.44 13.27
C LEU A 143 2.94 1.31 14.48
N LEU A 144 1.66 1.62 14.65
CA LEU A 144 1.15 2.44 15.77
C LEU A 144 0.34 1.57 16.72
N LEU A 145 0.72 1.58 18.00
CA LEU A 145 -0.05 0.99 19.08
C LEU A 145 -0.77 2.10 19.85
N CYS A 146 -2.09 2.05 19.82
CA CYS A 146 -2.95 3.05 20.42
C CYS A 146 -3.81 2.48 21.54
N SER A 147 -4.20 3.31 22.50
CA SER A 147 -5.28 3.00 23.46
C SER A 147 -6.55 3.74 23.06
N PRO A 148 -7.75 3.16 23.27
CA PRO A 148 -9.00 3.89 23.14
C PRO A 148 -9.01 5.10 24.09
N ARG A 149 -9.60 6.21 23.67
CA ARG A 149 -9.86 7.35 24.54
C ARG A 149 -11.21 7.11 25.22
N LEU A 150 -11.20 6.74 26.51
CA LEU A 150 -12.42 6.66 27.31
C LEU A 150 -12.82 8.06 27.79
N GLY A 151 -14.00 8.51 27.36
CA GLY A 151 -14.63 9.81 27.70
C GLY A 151 -14.47 10.86 26.59
N GLY A 152 -15.49 11.54 26.08
CA GLY A 152 -16.94 11.50 26.28
C GLY A 152 -17.59 12.53 25.34
N ARG A 153 -18.81 12.27 24.85
CA ARG A 153 -19.73 13.21 24.16
C ARG A 153 -19.30 13.91 22.86
N VAL A 154 -18.04 13.87 22.42
CA VAL A 154 -17.66 14.48 21.14
C VAL A 154 -17.67 13.41 20.05
N MET A 155 -18.75 13.35 19.27
CA MET A 155 -18.86 12.43 18.12
C MET A 155 -17.83 12.75 17.01
N HIS A 156 -17.19 13.91 17.08
CA HIS A 156 -16.19 14.42 16.15
C HIS A 156 -14.89 14.79 16.87
N GLY A 157 -14.01 13.81 17.09
CA GLY A 157 -12.71 14.02 17.70
C GLY A 157 -11.82 12.78 17.63
N PRO A 158 -10.53 12.88 18.02
CA PRO A 158 -9.60 11.76 17.99
C PRO A 158 -10.11 10.60 18.83
N GLN A 159 -10.21 9.41 18.25
CA GLN A 159 -10.71 8.20 18.91
C GLN A 159 -9.61 7.46 19.67
N HIS A 160 -8.37 7.61 19.21
CA HIS A 160 -7.24 6.83 19.66
C HIS A 160 -6.14 7.75 20.21
N ARG A 161 -5.46 7.27 21.26
CA ARG A 161 -4.27 7.92 21.82
C ARG A 161 -3.07 7.02 21.59
N LEU A 162 -2.06 7.55 20.90
CA LEU A 162 -0.81 6.84 20.64
C LEU A 162 -0.10 6.47 21.96
N ARG A 163 0.35 5.21 22.05
CA ARG A 163 1.13 4.69 23.19
C ARG A 163 2.53 4.28 22.78
N ALA A 164 2.67 3.71 21.60
CA ALA A 164 3.96 3.40 21.01
C ALA A 164 3.90 3.53 19.49
N ARG A 165 5.02 3.92 18.92
CA ARG A 165 5.27 3.99 17.48
C ARG A 165 6.51 3.17 17.19
N TYR A 166 6.43 2.34 16.18
CA TYR A 166 7.54 1.53 15.70
C TYR A 166 7.78 1.84 14.22
N ASN A 167 9.04 1.86 13.81
CA ASN A 167 9.39 1.82 12.40
C ASN A 167 9.37 0.35 11.95
N VAL A 168 8.61 0.03 10.90
CA VAL A 168 8.46 -1.33 10.37
C VAL A 168 9.82 -1.93 9.97
N GLU A 169 10.79 -1.11 9.61
CA GLU A 169 12.15 -1.58 9.33
C GLU A 169 12.84 -2.23 10.53
N ASN A 170 12.53 -1.75 11.74
CA ASN A 170 13.27 -2.08 12.96
C ASN A 170 12.51 -3.04 13.89
N ILE A 171 11.31 -3.49 13.48
CA ILE A 171 10.53 -4.44 14.28
C ILE A 171 10.94 -5.88 13.99
N HIS A 172 10.97 -6.67 15.05
CA HIS A 172 11.06 -8.12 14.98
C HIS A 172 9.76 -8.71 15.51
N VAL A 173 9.12 -9.55 14.70
CA VAL A 173 7.95 -10.33 15.09
C VAL A 173 8.44 -11.68 15.60
N LEU A 174 8.12 -12.02 16.84
CA LEU A 174 8.42 -13.34 17.41
C LEU A 174 7.12 -14.11 17.52
N GLU A 175 7.06 -15.20 16.78
CA GLU A 175 5.96 -16.15 16.81
C GLU A 175 6.10 -17.06 18.03
N GLY A 176 4.98 -17.33 18.68
CA GLY A 176 4.94 -18.21 19.84
C GLY A 176 3.88 -17.78 20.83
N ASP A 177 3.09 -18.76 21.25
CA ASP A 177 2.18 -18.55 22.37
C ASP A 177 2.97 -18.50 23.67
N ASN A 178 2.49 -17.69 24.61
CA ASN A 178 2.94 -17.79 25.99
C ASN A 178 2.40 -19.09 26.61
N LEU A 179 3.12 -19.65 27.58
CA LEU A 179 2.74 -20.90 28.25
C LEU A 179 1.36 -20.83 28.92
N GLU A 180 0.92 -19.62 29.27
CA GLU A 180 -0.35 -19.37 29.96
C GLU A 180 -1.49 -18.94 29.01
N THR A 181 -1.18 -18.43 27.81
CA THR A 181 -2.17 -17.82 26.93
C THR A 181 -1.89 -18.17 25.47
N ALA A 182 -2.84 -18.88 24.84
CA ALA A 182 -2.80 -19.17 23.42
C ALA A 182 -3.11 -17.92 22.58
N ASN A 183 -2.78 -17.97 21.29
CA ASN A 183 -2.98 -16.88 20.33
C ASN A 183 -2.23 -15.58 20.69
N THR A 184 -1.02 -15.70 21.23
CA THR A 184 -0.14 -14.55 21.47
C THR A 184 1.01 -14.51 20.47
N PHE A 185 1.59 -13.32 20.33
CA PHE A 185 2.83 -13.08 19.60
C PHE A 185 3.50 -11.82 20.16
N TYR A 186 4.78 -11.63 19.85
CA TYR A 186 5.54 -10.50 20.36
C TYR A 186 6.02 -9.59 19.23
N ILE A 187 5.99 -8.29 19.49
CA ILE A 187 6.63 -7.28 18.67
C ILE A 187 7.76 -6.65 19.49
N ARG A 188 8.96 -6.68 18.93
CA ARG A 188 10.17 -6.15 19.56
C ARG A 188 10.81 -5.07 18.68
N ASP A 189 11.21 -3.96 19.28
CA ASP A 189 12.23 -3.07 18.74
C ASP A 189 13.48 -3.08 19.63
N ALA A 190 14.49 -2.27 19.30
CA ALA A 190 15.74 -2.18 20.07
C ALA A 190 15.55 -1.78 21.56
N SER A 191 14.40 -1.22 21.92
CA SER A 191 14.13 -0.64 23.25
C SER A 191 12.99 -1.32 24.02
N LYS A 192 12.05 -1.97 23.33
CA LYS A 192 10.76 -2.41 23.86
C LYS A 192 10.35 -3.73 23.24
N THR A 193 9.86 -4.64 24.08
CA THR A 193 9.10 -5.83 23.66
C THR A 193 7.66 -5.69 24.15
N VAL A 194 6.70 -5.98 23.29
CA VAL A 194 5.27 -5.96 23.61
C VAL A 194 4.66 -7.30 23.22
N GLU A 195 3.99 -7.92 24.19
CA GLU A 195 3.17 -9.11 23.99
C GLU A 195 1.76 -8.68 23.57
N LEU A 196 1.27 -9.32 22.51
CA LEU A 196 -0.03 -9.06 21.91
C LEU A 196 -0.82 -10.36 21.82
N TYR A 197 -2.10 -10.26 22.13
CA TYR A 197 -3.07 -11.34 22.13
C TYR A 197 -4.21 -11.03 21.16
N THR A 198 -4.64 -12.04 20.40
CA THR A 198 -5.82 -12.03 19.55
C THR A 198 -6.85 -13.06 20.02
N GLN A 199 -8.13 -12.87 19.67
CA GLN A 199 -9.18 -13.77 20.13
C GLN A 199 -9.11 -15.13 19.44
N THR A 200 -8.76 -15.14 18.16
CA THR A 200 -8.67 -16.34 17.33
C THR A 200 -7.26 -16.53 16.76
N LEU A 201 -6.96 -17.77 16.37
CA LEU A 201 -5.73 -18.12 15.65
C LEU A 201 -5.69 -17.41 14.29
N ASP A 202 -6.81 -17.40 13.55
CA ASP A 202 -6.90 -16.72 12.25
C ASP A 202 -6.54 -15.23 12.34
N GLU A 203 -6.98 -14.56 13.42
CA GLU A 203 -6.60 -13.15 13.66
C GLU A 203 -5.10 -13.00 13.92
N LYS A 204 -4.50 -13.90 14.70
CA LYS A 204 -3.06 -13.94 14.96
C LYS A 204 -2.29 -14.13 13.65
N GLU A 205 -2.63 -15.15 12.88
CA GLU A 205 -1.99 -15.45 11.60
C GLU A 205 -2.13 -14.28 10.61
N ALA A 206 -3.31 -13.67 10.53
CA ALA A 206 -3.55 -12.51 9.67
C ALA A 206 -2.73 -11.28 10.08
N TRP A 207 -2.51 -11.05 11.38
CA TRP A 207 -1.65 -9.97 11.86
C TRP A 207 -0.17 -10.26 11.59
N ILE A 208 0.29 -11.47 11.89
CA ILE A 208 1.67 -11.90 11.66
C ILE A 208 2.02 -11.82 10.17
N ALA A 209 1.16 -12.37 9.30
CA ALA A 209 1.35 -12.31 7.85
C ALA A 209 1.40 -10.86 7.33
N ALA A 210 0.52 -9.99 7.83
CA ALA A 210 0.52 -8.58 7.44
C ALA A 210 1.81 -7.86 7.88
N LEU A 211 2.30 -8.14 9.10
CA LEU A 211 3.55 -7.57 9.61
C LEU A 211 4.75 -8.04 8.78
N PHE A 212 4.88 -9.33 8.53
CA PHE A 212 5.98 -9.85 7.71
C PHE A 212 5.96 -9.31 6.29
N CYS A 213 4.79 -9.27 5.66
CA CYS A 213 4.64 -8.69 4.32
C CYS A 213 5.06 -7.21 4.30
N ALA A 214 4.69 -6.43 5.31
CA ALA A 214 5.09 -5.03 5.43
C ALA A 214 6.61 -4.87 5.61
N ILE A 215 7.23 -5.71 6.44
CA ILE A 215 8.68 -5.72 6.67
C ILE A 215 9.41 -6.07 5.39
N GLU A 216 9.04 -7.16 4.73
CA GLU A 216 9.67 -7.63 3.49
C GLU A 216 9.56 -6.58 2.37
N GLU A 217 8.38 -6.00 2.19
CA GLU A 217 8.14 -4.96 1.20
C GLU A 217 8.97 -3.69 1.48
N THR A 218 9.18 -3.34 2.75
CA THR A 218 10.05 -2.23 3.15
C THR A 218 11.51 -2.52 2.74
N TYR A 219 12.01 -3.73 2.99
CA TYR A 219 13.35 -4.13 2.58
C TYR A 219 13.49 -4.17 1.05
N ARG A 220 12.50 -4.71 0.34
CA ARG A 220 12.46 -4.79 -1.12
C ARG A 220 12.58 -3.39 -1.76
N ARG A 221 11.81 -2.42 -1.27
CA ARG A 221 11.86 -1.03 -1.75
C ARG A 221 13.22 -0.40 -1.54
N LYS A 222 13.86 -0.61 -0.39
CA LYS A 222 15.20 -0.06 -0.10
C LYS A 222 16.29 -0.68 -0.98
N SER A 223 16.23 -2.00 -1.19
CA SER A 223 17.18 -2.69 -2.08
C SER A 223 17.06 -2.19 -3.52
N SER A 224 15.84 -1.94 -4.00
CA SER A 224 15.60 -1.36 -5.33
C SER A 224 16.19 0.05 -5.46
N LEU A 225 16.12 0.88 -4.42
CA LEU A 225 16.69 2.24 -4.44
C LEU A 225 18.22 2.23 -4.42
N ARG A 226 18.84 1.29 -3.68
CA ARG A 226 20.31 1.15 -3.65
C ARG A 226 20.89 0.70 -4.98
N LEU A 227 20.14 -0.11 -5.74
CA LEU A 227 20.53 -0.54 -7.08
C LEU A 227 20.41 0.60 -8.11
N SER A 228 19.44 1.51 -7.97
CA SER A 228 19.34 2.69 -8.85
C SER A 228 20.45 3.72 -8.61
N ASP A 229 20.95 3.85 -7.37
CA ASP A 229 22.03 4.79 -7.04
C ASP A 229 23.40 4.37 -7.61
N HIS A 230 23.59 3.10 -7.96
CA HIS A 230 24.83 2.62 -8.59
C HIS A 230 24.85 2.78 -10.12
N HIS A 231 23.77 3.30 -10.73
CA HIS A 231 23.67 3.46 -12.19
C HIS A 231 23.73 4.91 -12.69
N ILE A 232 23.99 5.89 -11.81
CA ILE A 232 24.20 7.30 -12.18
C ILE A 232 25.62 7.68 -11.76
N GLY A 233 26.60 7.35 -12.59
CA GLY A 233 27.99 7.66 -12.26
C GLY A 233 29.03 7.10 -13.22
N VAL A 234 28.83 7.16 -14.54
CA VAL A 234 29.95 7.23 -15.50
C VAL A 234 29.52 8.12 -16.65
N GLY A 235 30.27 9.21 -16.84
CA GLY A 235 30.07 10.22 -17.87
C GLY A 235 30.40 9.73 -19.27
N GLU A 236 30.01 10.57 -20.22
CA GLU A 236 30.40 10.57 -21.62
C GLU A 236 31.92 10.44 -21.75
N ASP A 237 32.37 9.39 -22.42
CA ASP A 237 33.36 9.45 -23.51
C ASP A 237 33.42 8.08 -24.18
N GLY A 238 33.31 8.07 -25.51
CA GLY A 238 33.21 6.85 -26.31
C GLY A 238 34.52 6.09 -26.44
N ASP A 239 34.44 4.77 -26.58
CA ASP A 239 34.89 4.09 -27.80
C ASP A 239 34.39 2.65 -27.82
N TYR A 240 34.02 2.17 -29.01
CA TYR A 240 33.53 0.82 -29.27
C TYR A 240 34.75 -0.04 -29.64
N SER A 241 35.23 -0.93 -28.76
CA SER A 241 36.02 -2.07 -29.25
C SER A 241 35.87 -3.34 -28.40
N THR A 242 35.30 -4.33 -29.07
CA THR A 242 35.33 -5.76 -28.75
C THR A 242 36.76 -6.29 -28.76
N VAL A 243 37.19 -7.00 -27.71
CA VAL A 243 38.11 -8.14 -27.88
C VAL A 243 37.85 -9.22 -26.83
N LEU A 244 37.31 -10.35 -27.29
CA LEU A 244 37.43 -11.65 -26.63
C LEU A 244 38.81 -12.21 -26.96
N SER A 245 39.61 -12.60 -25.96
CA SER A 245 40.70 -13.54 -26.19
C SER A 245 40.98 -14.44 -24.98
N TYR A 246 41.02 -15.73 -25.32
CA TYR A 246 41.32 -16.92 -24.55
C TYR A 246 42.75 -16.99 -23.96
N GLY A 247 42.87 -17.83 -22.92
CA GLY A 247 44.09 -18.59 -22.55
C GLY A 247 45.00 -17.89 -21.55
N GLY A 248 45.55 -18.50 -20.51
CA GLY A 248 45.64 -19.90 -20.12
C GLY A 248 46.92 -20.08 -19.29
N GLY A 249 46.85 -20.86 -18.20
CA GLY A 249 47.99 -21.54 -17.56
C GLY A 249 48.82 -20.74 -16.54
N GLY A 250 49.07 -21.36 -15.38
CA GLY A 250 50.12 -20.91 -14.47
C GLY A 250 49.92 -21.23 -12.99
N THR A 251 49.99 -22.51 -12.64
CA THR A 251 50.18 -23.05 -11.28
C THR A 251 51.38 -22.44 -10.55
N SER A 252 51.22 -22.17 -9.25
CA SER A 252 52.22 -22.54 -8.23
C SER A 252 51.55 -22.62 -6.86
N ALA A 253 51.75 -23.78 -6.25
CA ALA A 253 51.41 -24.14 -4.90
C ALA A 253 52.32 -23.42 -3.90
N GLU A 254 51.80 -23.12 -2.71
CA GLU A 254 52.53 -23.38 -1.48
C GLU A 254 51.56 -23.62 -0.32
N LEU A 255 51.73 -24.79 0.27
CA LEU A 255 51.06 -25.36 1.43
C LEU A 255 51.73 -24.83 2.70
N LEU A 256 50.92 -24.58 3.74
CA LEU A 256 51.17 -24.79 5.18
C LEU A 256 49.86 -24.33 5.86
N GLY A 257 49.01 -25.15 6.47
CA GLY A 257 49.26 -26.34 7.28
C GLY A 257 48.81 -26.02 8.70
N GLN A 258 47.59 -26.46 9.09
CA GLN A 258 47.23 -26.80 10.47
C GLN A 258 45.83 -27.45 10.52
N GLN A 259 45.82 -28.75 10.83
CA GLN A 259 44.64 -29.54 11.21
C GLN A 259 44.28 -29.31 12.69
N PRO A 260 43.01 -29.54 13.10
CA PRO A 260 42.57 -29.48 14.49
C PRO A 260 42.85 -30.80 15.25
N PRO A 261 42.90 -30.78 16.59
CA PRO A 261 43.22 -31.97 17.38
C PRO A 261 42.01 -32.91 17.55
N VAL A 262 42.33 -34.21 17.49
CA VAL A 262 41.45 -35.36 17.72
C VAL A 262 41.44 -35.71 19.22
N LEU A 263 40.26 -36.05 19.72
CA LEU A 263 39.96 -36.62 21.04
C LEU A 263 40.55 -38.04 21.21
N THR A 264 41.00 -38.38 22.42
CA THR A 264 40.86 -39.70 23.09
C THR A 264 41.70 -39.75 24.38
N PRO A 265 41.51 -40.75 25.27
CA PRO A 265 40.52 -41.84 25.24
C PRO A 265 39.35 -41.65 26.22
#